data_AF-A0A950Y346-F1
#
_entry.id   AF-A0A950Y346-F1
#
_cell.length_a   1.000
_cell.length_b   1.000
_cell.length_c   1.000
_cell.angle_alpha   90.00
_cell.angle_beta   90.00
_cell.angle_gamma   90.00
#
_symmetry.space_group_name_H-M   'P 1'
#
loop_
_entity.id
_entity.type
_entity.pdbx_description
1 polymer ?
#
loop_
_entity_poly.entity_id
_entity_poly.type
_entity_poly.pdbx_seq_one_letter_code
_entity_poly.pdbx_strand_id
1 'polypeptide(L)' 'WVGKVANFHIFESAISRNAAQRRLIDDLIGLFGGRAQPVMAHLIESGKLTLDDVKEAEKTLRKLESKEKLR' A
#
# COMPACT_ATOMS: atom_id res chain seq x y z
N TRP A 1 -27.16 -34.98 18.86
CA TRP A 1 -26.73 -34.87 17.46
C TRP A 1 -25.79 -33.69 17.34
N VAL A 2 -24.50 -33.99 17.15
CA VAL A 2 -23.42 -33.00 17.09
C VAL A 2 -23.32 -32.48 15.65
N GLY A 3 -23.61 -31.20 15.46
CA GLY A 3 -23.29 -30.48 14.23
C GLY A 3 -21.89 -29.90 14.35
N LYS A 4 -20.97 -30.37 13.50
CA LYS A 4 -19.56 -29.98 13.47
C LYS A 4 -19.45 -28.52 12.99
N VAL A 5 -19.10 -27.60 13.89
CA VAL A 5 -18.76 -26.21 13.52
C VAL A 5 -17.44 -26.23 12.76
N ALA A 6 -17.44 -25.55 11.61
CA ALA A 6 -16.37 -25.53 10.63
C ALA A 6 -14.98 -25.26 11.24
N ASN A 7 -13.97 -26.02 10.78
CA ASN A 7 -12.55 -25.76 11.02
C ASN A 7 -12.16 -24.40 10.42
N PHE A 8 -12.39 -23.32 11.15
CA PHE A 8 -11.68 -22.07 10.90
C PHE A 8 -10.29 -22.21 11.51
N HIS A 9 -9.34 -22.67 10.71
CA HIS A 9 -7.94 -22.43 11.02
C HIS A 9 -7.71 -20.93 10.87
N ILE A 10 -7.74 -20.22 12.00
CA ILE A 10 -7.12 -18.91 12.13
C ILE A 10 -5.65 -19.17 11.84
N PHE A 11 -5.23 -18.91 10.60
CA PHE A 11 -3.82 -18.97 10.23
C PHE A 11 -3.12 -17.87 11.01
N GLU A 12 -2.41 -18.29 12.05
CA GLU A 12 -1.27 -17.62 12.64
C GLU A 12 -0.55 -16.81 11.56
N SER A 13 -0.32 -15.52 11.82
CA SER A 13 0.22 -14.59 10.83
C SER A 13 1.66 -14.97 10.45
N ALA A 14 1.79 -15.94 9.54
CA ALA A 14 3.05 -16.41 8.95
C ALA A 14 3.59 -15.43 7.90
N ILE A 15 2.94 -14.27 7.73
CA ILE A 15 3.41 -13.17 6.91
C ILE A 15 3.53 -11.98 7.84
N SER A 16 4.76 -11.44 7.96
CA SER A 16 4.98 -10.17 8.64
C SER A 16 3.96 -9.15 8.10
N ARG A 17 3.24 -8.46 8.99
CA ARG A 17 2.21 -7.47 8.63
C ARG A 17 2.68 -6.53 7.50
N ASN A 18 3.97 -6.19 7.48
CA ASN A 18 4.59 -5.36 6.46
C ASN A 18 4.64 -6.00 5.07
N ALA A 19 4.93 -7.30 4.98
CA ALA A 19 4.96 -8.01 3.69
C ALA A 19 3.54 -8.21 3.14
N ALA A 20 2.58 -8.52 4.01
CA ALA A 20 1.17 -8.59 3.64
C ALA A 20 0.64 -7.23 3.18
N GLN A 21 0.96 -6.16 3.90
CA GLN A 21 0.52 -4.80 3.57
C GLN A 21 1.07 -4.31 2.23
N ARG A 22 2.36 -4.56 1.92
CA ARG A 22 2.95 -4.18 0.63
C ARG A 22 2.27 -4.88 -0.53
N ARG A 23 2.10 -6.20 -0.42
CA ARG A 23 1.41 -6.99 -1.45
C ARG A 23 -0.02 -6.51 -1.69
N LEU A 24 -0.77 -6.19 -0.62
CA LEU A 24 -2.13 -5.66 -0.76
C LEU A 24 -2.17 -4.31 -1.50
N ILE A 25 -1.18 -3.45 -1.28
CA ILE A 25 -1.05 -2.18 -2.00
C ILE A 25 -0.75 -2.44 -3.48
N ASP A 26 0.18 -3.35 -3.78
CA ASP A 26 0.53 -3.71 -5.15
C ASP A 26 -0.66 -4.32 -5.90
N ASP A 27 -1.42 -5.22 -5.25
CA ASP A 27 -2.64 -5.83 -5.81
C ASP A 27 -3.70 -4.76 -6.10
N LEU A 28 -3.91 -3.80 -5.17
CA LEU A 28 -4.84 -2.68 -5.36
C LEU A 28 -4.43 -1.79 -6.55
N ILE A 29 -3.15 -1.43 -6.66
CA ILE A 29 -2.65 -0.64 -7.79
C ILE A 29 -2.76 -1.43 -9.09
N GLY A 30 -2.57 -2.75 -9.04
CA GLY A 30 -2.80 -3.68 -10.15
C GLY A 30 -4.23 -3.57 -10.72
N LEU A 31 -5.24 -3.40 -9.86
CA LEU A 31 -6.63 -3.19 -10.30
C LEU A 31 -6.81 -1.92 -11.14
N PHE A 32 -5.96 -0.91 -10.95
CA PHE A 32 -5.97 0.35 -11.71
C PHE A 32 -5.02 0.33 -12.93
N GLY A 33 -4.62 -0.86 -13.38
CA GLY A 33 -3.73 -1.06 -14.52
C GLY A 33 -2.26 -0.77 -14.19
N GLY A 34 -1.86 -0.97 -12.93
CA GLY A 34 -0.47 -0.75 -12.47
C GLY A 34 -0.10 0.73 -12.31
N ARG A 35 -1.07 1.63 -12.51
CA ARG A 35 -0.88 3.08 -12.41
C ARG A 35 -1.35 3.56 -11.04
N ALA A 36 -0.49 4.29 -10.33
CA ALA A 36 -0.86 4.90 -9.06
C ALA A 36 -1.80 6.12 -9.22
N GLN A 37 -1.87 6.71 -10.43
CA GLN A 37 -2.63 7.95 -10.67
C GLN A 37 -4.11 7.88 -10.25
N PRO A 38 -4.89 6.81 -10.51
CA PRO A 38 -6.29 6.74 -10.10
C PRO A 38 -6.47 6.73 -8.57
N VAL A 39 -5.55 6.09 -7.84
CA VAL A 39 -5.56 6.09 -6.37
C VAL A 39 -5.25 7.50 -5.85
N MET A 40 -4.25 8.17 -6.42
CA MET A 40 -3.89 9.54 -6.06
C MET A 40 -5.04 10.52 -6.33
N ALA A 41 -5.71 10.40 -7.48
CA ALA A 41 -6.87 11.23 -7.81
C ALA A 41 -7.98 11.09 -6.76
N HIS A 42 -8.34 9.86 -6.38
CA HIS A 42 -9.35 9.62 -5.36
C HIS A 42 -8.96 10.19 -3.98
N LEU A 43 -7.68 10.11 -3.59
CA LEU A 43 -7.21 10.68 -2.33
C LEU A 43 -7.25 12.22 -2.32
N ILE A 44 -6.96 12.85 -3.46
CA ILE A 44 -7.08 14.31 -3.61
C ILE A 44 -8.54 14.73 -3.52
N GLU A 45 -9.42 14.08 -4.30
CA GLU A 45 -10.86 14.38 -4.35
C GLU A 45 -11.53 14.17 -2.99
N SER A 46 -11.10 13.16 -2.23
CA SER A 46 -11.61 12.89 -0.88
C SER A 46 -10.95 13.73 0.23
N GLY A 47 -10.00 14.61 -0.10
CA GLY A 47 -9.28 15.45 0.85
C GLY A 47 -8.29 14.68 1.76
N LYS A 48 -8.00 13.42 1.43
CA LYS A 48 -7.07 12.55 2.16
C LYS A 48 -5.62 12.66 1.70
N LEU A 49 -5.37 13.41 0.62
CA LEU A 49 -4.04 13.80 0.18
C LEU A 49 -4.01 15.31 -0.04
N THR A 50 -3.21 15.99 0.78
CA THR A 50 -3.04 17.44 0.74
C THR A 50 -1.80 17.85 -0.05
N LEU A 51 -1.68 19.14 -0.36
CA LEU A 51 -0.48 19.66 -1.02
C LEU A 51 0.78 19.49 -0.16
N ASP A 52 0.65 19.52 1.17
CA ASP A 52 1.79 19.35 2.07
C ASP A 52 2.27 17.90 2.10
N ASP A 53 1.35 16.93 2.04
CA ASP A 53 1.70 15.51 1.87
C ASP A 53 2.47 15.28 0.56
N VAL A 54 2.03 15.93 -0.53
CA VAL A 54 2.71 15.85 -1.83
C VAL A 54 4.12 16.42 -1.77
N LYS A 55 4.33 17.57 -1.10
CA LYS A 55 5.65 18.15 -0.90
C LYS A 55 6.57 17.24 -0.07
N GLU A 56 6.04 16.54 0.92
CA GLU A 56 6.80 15.57 1.70
C GLU A 56 7.20 14.35 0.87
N ALA A 57 6.28 13.83 0.06
CA ALA A 57 6.56 12.77 -0.89
C ALA A 57 7.67 13.18 -1.88
N GLU A 58 7.59 14.40 -2.43
CA GLU A 58 8.61 14.96 -3.32
C GLU A 58 10.00 15.02 -2.66
N LYS A 59 10.08 15.52 -1.41
CA LYS A 59 11.34 15.54 -0.65
C LYS A 59 11.92 14.14 -0.49
N THR A 60 11.07 13.14 -0.28
CA THR A 60 11.49 11.74 -0.15
C THR A 60 12.07 11.21 -1.46
N LEU A 61 11.41 11.48 -2.59
CA LEU A 61 11.90 11.12 -3.92
C LEU A 61 13.27 11.75 -4.21
N ARG A 62 13.41 13.06 -3.97
CA ARG A 62 14.69 13.77 -4.17
C ARG A 62 15.83 13.18 -3.34
N LYS A 63 15.56 12.76 -2.10
CA LYS A 63 16.56 12.08 -1.25
C LYS A 63 16.96 10.72 -1.82
N LEU A 64 16.02 9.96 -2.39
CA LEU A 64 16.30 8.66 -3.00
C LEU A 64 17.13 8.81 -4.27
N GLU A 65 16.76 9.71 -5.18
CA GLU A 65 17.54 10.01 -6.39
C GLU A 65 18.96 10.46 -6.05
N SER A 66 19.12 11.30 -5.02
CA SER A 66 20.43 11.76 -4.59
C SER A 66 21.30 10.62 -4.06
N LYS A 67 20.72 9.67 -3.30
CA LYS A 67 21.42 8.48 -2.81
C LYS A 67 21.77 7.49 -3.93
N GLU A 68 20.93 7.39 -4.95
CA GLU A 68 21.20 6.56 -6.13
C GLU A 68 22.38 7.11 -6.95
N LYS A 69 22.45 8.43 -7.16
CA LYS A 69 23.58 9.08 -7.85
C LYS A 69 24.91 9.00 -7.12
N LEU A 70 24.88 8.75 -5.81
CA LEU A 70 26.05 8.57 -4.95
C LEU A 70 26.55 7.12 -4.91
N ARG A 71 25.82 6.18 -5.54
CA ARG A 71 26.11 4.75 -5.57
C ARG A 71 26.69 4.35 -6.91
#